data_AF-A0A1H3LMW8-F1
#
_entry.id   AF-A0A1H3LMW8-F1
#
_cell.length_a   1.000
_cell.length_b   1.000
_cell.length_c   1.000
_cell.angle_alpha   90.00
_cell.angle_beta   90.00
_cell.angle_gamma   90.00
#
_symmetry.space_group_name_H-M   'P 1'
#
loop_
_entity.id
_entity.type
_entity.pdbx_description
1 polymer ?
#
loop_
_entity_poly.entity_id
_entity_poly.type
_entity_poly.pdbx_seq_one_letter_code
_entity_poly.pdbx_strand_id
1 'polypeptide(L)'
;MDIPQLKLLAGRIRAQLQQSSCSIGHSQALDLIAALPGLRNWPEVMAFPRRVAACELDTTSVSRLAYRINKKFSLQVGPKELFAALTKGEDTPSAGSLEVWPGGPLPGVYVTTSPEAINALLACYEDATDGGLVYAEEAANGWEGSIDLGEYGLWSTGIDRLPSGTLLVVGPIKLDQSTWKSTAERLEMACLHALNSEHRVAVLVDTPTPDRLCEDIDLMVRKLRQEESDIHTALQGVVSEEGELQDRRPFSRGYPEPELIQAQTDLDAIPRAALEPLRKELMSRTHGMVLFGASRITEHTAYEQLSAALSLTEHAGPAARIMPRHRSTPAKDWMVPEPIKQLPFLPSIESAYAQGYRRMLVDAHYTQGDAWLEYDDVLFMGATYGHDVTDVALNLITRSGRREAKTLQGIVAVLGVLYVEGKKGPLCASDLFVRGDKTGPTGTEWREFDEFLRAHRALCWEDELSALLDADAVTVASVKKSDPRNRYLREFFARRKEMKKVS
;
A
#
# COMPACT_ATOMS: atom_id res chain seq x y z
N MET A 1 -0.90 -2.88 -41.38
CA MET A 1 -1.85 -2.95 -40.25
C MET A 1 -1.15 -3.62 -39.08
N ASP A 2 -1.68 -3.53 -37.86
CA ASP A 2 -1.17 -4.28 -36.70
C ASP A 2 -2.22 -5.27 -36.13
N ILE A 3 -1.80 -6.09 -35.16
CA ILE A 3 -2.68 -7.09 -34.53
C ILE A 3 -3.86 -6.43 -33.79
N PRO A 4 -3.66 -5.38 -32.98
CA PRO A 4 -4.76 -4.62 -32.37
C PRO A 4 -5.77 -4.11 -33.40
N GLN A 5 -5.30 -3.55 -34.51
CA GLN A 5 -6.14 -3.05 -35.60
C GLN A 5 -6.96 -4.18 -36.24
N LEU A 6 -6.38 -5.37 -36.44
CA LEU A 6 -7.13 -6.53 -36.92
C LEU A 6 -8.20 -7.00 -35.93
N LYS A 7 -7.93 -7.01 -34.62
CA LYS A 7 -8.94 -7.36 -33.60
C LYS A 7 -10.12 -6.37 -33.62
N LEU A 8 -9.84 -5.07 -33.76
CA LEU A 8 -10.87 -4.04 -33.90
C LEU A 8 -11.73 -4.26 -35.16
N LEU A 9 -11.10 -4.56 -36.30
CA LEU A 9 -11.83 -4.83 -37.55
C LEU A 9 -12.65 -6.13 -37.46
N ALA A 10 -12.19 -7.15 -36.73
CA ALA A 10 -12.98 -8.36 -36.46
C ALA A 10 -14.27 -8.03 -35.69
N GLY A 11 -14.20 -7.15 -34.69
CA GLY A 11 -15.37 -6.65 -33.98
C GLY A 11 -16.37 -5.94 -34.90
N ARG A 12 -15.89 -5.09 -35.82
CA ARG A 12 -16.76 -4.42 -36.82
C ARG A 12 -17.46 -5.40 -37.75
N ILE A 13 -16.74 -6.42 -38.23
CA ILE A 13 -17.32 -7.48 -39.07
C ILE A 13 -18.38 -8.28 -38.33
N ARG A 14 -18.14 -8.60 -37.05
CA ARG A 14 -19.13 -9.27 -36.21
C ARG A 14 -20.41 -8.43 -36.11
N ALA A 15 -20.29 -7.14 -35.82
CA ALA A 15 -21.45 -6.23 -35.72
C ALA A 15 -22.22 -6.13 -37.05
N GLN A 16 -21.51 -6.03 -38.17
CA GLN A 16 -22.14 -5.97 -39.50
C GLN A 16 -22.85 -7.28 -39.88
N LEU A 17 -22.27 -8.44 -39.54
CA LEU A 17 -22.90 -9.73 -39.78
C LEU A 17 -24.12 -9.95 -38.88
N GLN A 18 -24.09 -9.49 -37.64
CA GLN A 18 -25.26 -9.49 -36.75
C GLN A 18 -26.42 -8.67 -37.32
N GLN A 19 -26.16 -7.49 -37.90
CA GLN A 19 -27.18 -6.70 -38.61
C GLN A 19 -27.80 -7.44 -39.80
N SER A 20 -27.07 -8.41 -40.37
CA SER A 20 -27.51 -9.25 -41.48
C SER A 20 -28.13 -10.57 -41.00
N SER A 21 -28.55 -10.66 -39.74
CA SER A 21 -29.10 -11.86 -39.08
C SER A 21 -28.15 -13.07 -39.06
N CYS A 22 -26.84 -12.83 -39.17
CA CYS A 22 -25.81 -13.85 -39.09
C CYS A 22 -25.01 -13.67 -37.79
N SER A 23 -25.36 -14.45 -36.76
CA SER A 23 -24.63 -14.45 -35.51
C SER A 23 -23.35 -15.27 -35.64
N ILE A 24 -22.21 -14.67 -35.31
CA ILE A 24 -20.91 -15.33 -35.26
C ILE A 24 -20.19 -15.00 -33.95
N GLY A 25 -19.44 -15.97 -33.42
CA GLY A 25 -18.61 -15.80 -32.23
C GLY A 25 -17.33 -14.98 -32.49
N HIS A 26 -16.64 -14.56 -31.43
CA HIS A 26 -15.41 -13.75 -31.54
C HIS A 26 -14.29 -14.51 -32.25
N SER A 27 -14.02 -15.77 -31.88
CA SER A 27 -13.04 -16.64 -32.54
C SER A 27 -13.31 -16.79 -34.05
N GLN A 28 -14.59 -16.91 -34.42
CA GLN A 28 -15.01 -16.97 -35.81
C GLN A 28 -14.81 -15.63 -36.53
N ALA A 29 -15.03 -14.50 -35.86
CA ALA A 29 -14.76 -13.18 -36.41
C ALA A 29 -13.26 -12.93 -36.62
N LEU A 30 -12.41 -13.39 -35.70
CA LEU A 30 -10.95 -13.37 -35.83
C LEU A 30 -10.47 -14.25 -37.00
N ASP A 31 -11.06 -15.44 -37.18
CA ASP A 31 -10.77 -16.29 -38.33
C ASP A 31 -11.22 -15.68 -39.66
N LEU A 32 -12.31 -14.91 -39.65
CA LEU A 32 -12.74 -14.17 -40.82
C LEU A 32 -11.76 -13.03 -41.14
N ILE A 33 -11.37 -12.23 -40.15
CA ILE A 33 -10.51 -11.06 -40.37
C ILE A 33 -9.11 -11.44 -40.85
N ALA A 34 -8.64 -12.66 -40.55
CA ALA A 34 -7.42 -13.21 -41.10
C ALA A 34 -7.39 -13.20 -42.64
N ALA A 35 -8.55 -13.10 -43.31
CA ALA A 35 -8.64 -12.96 -44.76
C ALA A 35 -7.97 -11.69 -45.30
N LEU A 36 -7.95 -10.59 -44.52
CA LEU A 36 -7.39 -9.31 -44.95
C LEU A 36 -5.90 -9.47 -45.34
N PRO A 37 -5.00 -9.96 -44.45
CA PRO A 37 -3.61 -10.28 -44.81
C PRO A 37 -3.45 -11.55 -45.67
N GLY A 38 -4.55 -12.18 -46.10
CA GLY A 38 -4.53 -13.41 -46.90
C GLY A 38 -4.11 -14.65 -46.10
N LEU A 39 -4.50 -14.71 -44.82
CA LEU A 39 -4.22 -15.82 -43.89
C LEU A 39 -5.49 -16.64 -43.64
N ARG A 40 -5.33 -17.91 -43.24
CA ARG A 40 -6.46 -18.84 -43.15
C ARG A 40 -7.28 -18.68 -41.88
N ASN A 41 -6.64 -18.41 -40.75
CA ASN A 41 -7.26 -18.36 -39.43
C ASN A 41 -6.43 -17.47 -38.48
N TRP A 42 -6.93 -17.25 -37.27
CA TRP A 42 -6.27 -16.41 -36.27
C TRP A 42 -4.89 -16.93 -35.82
N PRO A 43 -4.66 -18.23 -35.61
CA PRO A 43 -3.32 -18.76 -35.32
C PRO A 43 -2.25 -18.37 -36.37
N GLU A 44 -2.61 -18.33 -37.65
CA GLU A 44 -1.69 -17.86 -38.70
C GLU A 44 -1.40 -16.35 -38.60
N VAL A 45 -2.36 -15.53 -38.15
CA VAL A 45 -2.14 -14.10 -37.90
C VAL A 45 -1.04 -13.90 -36.85
N MET A 46 -1.09 -14.71 -35.77
CA MET A 46 -0.09 -14.70 -34.70
C MET A 46 1.27 -15.26 -35.16
N ALA A 47 1.27 -16.28 -36.02
CA ALA A 47 2.50 -16.88 -36.54
C ALA A 47 3.22 -16.02 -37.60
N PHE A 48 2.51 -15.12 -38.29
CA PHE A 48 3.05 -14.31 -39.40
C PHE A 48 2.86 -12.79 -39.21
N PRO A 49 3.39 -12.17 -38.13
CA PRO A 49 3.18 -10.74 -37.83
C PRO A 49 3.73 -9.81 -38.93
N ARG A 50 4.79 -10.22 -39.65
CA ARG A 50 5.32 -9.46 -40.80
C ARG A 50 4.32 -9.34 -41.95
N ARG A 51 3.46 -10.36 -42.16
CA ARG A 51 2.40 -10.32 -43.19
C ARG A 51 1.25 -9.42 -42.78
N VAL A 52 0.96 -9.34 -41.48
CA VAL A 52 -0.02 -8.39 -40.91
C VAL A 52 0.47 -6.95 -41.08
N ALA A 53 1.74 -6.71 -40.73
CA ALA A 53 2.40 -5.42 -40.88
C ALA A 53 2.35 -4.91 -42.33
N ALA A 54 2.66 -5.77 -43.30
CA ALA A 54 2.66 -5.45 -44.72
C ALA A 54 1.27 -5.32 -45.37
N CYS A 55 0.19 -5.67 -44.65
CA CYS A 55 -1.17 -5.56 -45.19
C CYS A 55 -1.73 -4.16 -44.96
N GLU A 56 -2.28 -3.55 -46.01
CA GLU A 56 -3.09 -2.34 -45.94
C GLU A 56 -4.57 -2.67 -46.08
N LEU A 57 -5.45 -1.82 -45.55
CA LEU A 57 -6.89 -1.94 -45.75
C LEU A 57 -7.23 -1.28 -47.09
N ASP A 58 -7.30 -2.09 -48.14
CA ASP A 58 -7.51 -1.69 -49.53
C ASP A 58 -8.62 -2.53 -50.19
N THR A 59 -8.96 -2.21 -51.44
CA THR A 59 -10.00 -2.95 -52.18
C THR A 59 -9.63 -4.44 -52.33
N THR A 60 -8.34 -4.77 -52.42
CA THR A 60 -7.84 -6.14 -52.63
C THR A 60 -8.02 -7.00 -51.39
N SER A 61 -7.59 -6.52 -50.23
CA SER A 61 -7.74 -7.18 -48.93
C SER A 61 -9.21 -7.35 -48.56
N VAL A 62 -10.04 -6.32 -48.75
CA VAL A 62 -11.48 -6.39 -48.48
C VAL A 62 -12.21 -7.33 -49.44
N SER A 63 -11.77 -7.46 -50.69
CA SER A 63 -12.33 -8.45 -51.61
C SER A 63 -12.10 -9.89 -51.14
N ARG A 64 -10.95 -10.19 -50.52
CA ARG A 64 -10.67 -11.52 -49.92
C ARG A 64 -11.61 -11.81 -48.76
N LEU A 65 -11.86 -10.80 -47.93
CA LEU A 65 -12.78 -10.90 -46.80
C LEU A 65 -14.22 -11.08 -47.26
N ALA A 66 -14.69 -10.28 -48.22
CA ALA A 66 -16.02 -10.42 -48.82
C ALA A 66 -16.21 -11.82 -49.44
N TYR A 67 -15.22 -12.31 -50.19
CA TYR A 67 -15.25 -13.68 -50.72
C TYR A 67 -15.38 -14.73 -49.61
N ARG A 68 -14.64 -14.58 -48.50
CA ARG A 68 -14.71 -15.51 -47.37
C ARG A 68 -16.07 -15.50 -46.69
N ILE A 69 -16.63 -14.31 -46.46
CA ILE A 69 -17.97 -14.14 -45.86
C ILE A 69 -19.03 -14.78 -46.76
N ASN A 70 -19.02 -14.45 -48.05
CA ASN A 70 -20.00 -14.96 -49.01
C ASN A 70 -19.90 -16.49 -49.15
N LYS A 71 -18.68 -17.04 -49.14
CA LYS A 71 -18.45 -18.49 -49.19
C LYS A 71 -18.90 -19.21 -47.91
N LYS A 72 -18.68 -18.61 -46.73
CA LYS A 72 -18.93 -19.27 -45.43
C LYS A 72 -20.39 -19.14 -44.97
N PHE A 73 -21.06 -18.04 -45.30
CA PHE A 73 -22.40 -17.73 -44.79
C PHE A 73 -23.46 -17.56 -45.89
N SER A 74 -23.10 -17.80 -47.15
CA SER A 74 -24.02 -17.63 -48.31
C SER A 74 -24.65 -16.24 -48.41
N LEU A 75 -24.00 -15.23 -47.83
CA LEU A 75 -24.41 -13.83 -47.91
C LEU A 75 -23.92 -13.22 -49.23
N GLN A 76 -24.59 -12.16 -49.70
CA GLN A 76 -24.12 -11.32 -50.80
C GLN A 76 -23.60 -9.99 -50.27
N VAL A 77 -22.42 -10.02 -49.63
CA VAL A 77 -21.75 -8.81 -49.15
C VAL A 77 -20.85 -8.26 -50.26
N GLY A 78 -21.10 -7.03 -50.69
CA GLY A 78 -20.30 -6.34 -51.69
C GLY A 78 -18.96 -5.84 -51.13
N PRO A 79 -17.82 -5.99 -51.82
CA PRO A 79 -16.52 -5.47 -51.35
C PRO A 79 -16.51 -3.97 -51.06
N LYS A 80 -17.28 -3.17 -51.82
CA LYS A 80 -17.38 -1.71 -51.61
C LYS A 80 -18.16 -1.35 -50.34
N GLU A 81 -19.24 -2.07 -50.06
CA GLU A 81 -20.04 -1.88 -48.84
C GLU A 81 -19.24 -2.30 -47.60
N LEU A 82 -18.52 -3.42 -47.71
CA LEU A 82 -17.63 -3.90 -46.67
C LEU A 82 -16.46 -2.95 -46.42
N PHE A 83 -15.87 -2.39 -47.50
CA PHE A 83 -14.81 -1.39 -47.39
C PHE A 83 -15.31 -0.15 -46.67
N ALA A 84 -16.49 0.36 -47.04
CA ALA A 84 -17.12 1.52 -46.40
C ALA A 84 -17.47 1.27 -44.92
N ALA A 85 -17.96 0.06 -44.58
CA ALA A 85 -18.24 -0.31 -43.20
C ALA A 85 -16.98 -0.42 -42.34
N LEU A 86 -15.87 -0.90 -42.92
CA LEU A 86 -14.59 -1.01 -42.24
C LEU A 86 -13.86 0.34 -42.12
N THR A 87 -14.11 1.29 -43.01
CA THR A 87 -13.47 2.63 -43.03
C THR A 87 -14.29 3.75 -42.39
N LYS A 88 -15.62 3.63 -42.26
CA LYS A 88 -16.44 4.59 -41.49
C LYS A 88 -16.05 4.51 -40.01
N GLY A 89 -15.22 5.45 -39.58
CA GLY A 89 -14.70 5.57 -38.22
C GLY A 89 -14.77 6.98 -37.64
N GLU A 90 -15.57 7.89 -38.21
CA GLU A 90 -15.71 9.28 -37.70
C GLU A 90 -17.10 9.67 -37.19
N ASP A 91 -18.13 8.85 -37.42
CA ASP A 91 -19.37 9.02 -36.66
C ASP A 91 -19.23 8.17 -35.40
N THR A 92 -18.89 8.84 -34.31
CA THR A 92 -18.99 8.31 -32.94
C THR A 92 -20.35 7.63 -32.81
N PRO A 93 -20.43 6.29 -32.71
CA PRO A 93 -21.65 5.70 -32.17
C PRO A 93 -21.78 6.31 -30.78
N SER A 94 -22.95 6.87 -30.47
CA SER A 94 -23.30 7.27 -29.11
C SER A 94 -22.86 6.16 -28.16
N ALA A 95 -22.20 6.51 -27.07
CA ALA A 95 -21.62 5.61 -26.06
C ALA A 95 -22.63 4.66 -25.35
N GLY A 96 -23.79 4.36 -25.94
CA GLY A 96 -24.86 3.55 -25.36
C GLY A 96 -25.39 2.43 -26.25
N SER A 97 -24.59 1.79 -27.12
CA SER A 97 -25.11 0.67 -27.94
C SER A 97 -24.26 -0.60 -28.03
N LEU A 98 -23.12 -0.68 -27.34
CA LEU A 98 -22.32 -1.91 -27.26
C LEU A 98 -21.99 -2.15 -25.79
N GLU A 99 -22.86 -2.89 -25.11
CA GLU A 99 -22.58 -3.40 -23.77
C GLU A 99 -22.00 -4.81 -23.88
N VAL A 100 -20.84 -5.05 -23.26
CA VAL A 100 -20.13 -6.35 -23.36
C VAL A 100 -20.77 -7.41 -22.48
N TRP A 101 -21.45 -7.00 -21.41
CA TRP A 101 -22.09 -7.91 -20.46
C TRP A 101 -23.45 -7.36 -19.94
N PRO A 102 -24.47 -7.27 -20.80
CA PRO A 102 -25.77 -6.64 -20.49
C PRO A 102 -26.63 -7.35 -19.45
N GLY A 103 -26.48 -8.68 -19.33
CA GLY A 103 -27.13 -9.46 -18.27
C GLY A 103 -26.27 -9.63 -17.01
N GLY A 104 -25.12 -8.96 -16.96
CA GLY A 104 -24.15 -9.12 -15.88
C GLY A 104 -24.53 -8.39 -14.59
N PRO A 105 -23.73 -8.57 -13.53
CA PRO A 105 -23.84 -7.83 -12.26
C PRO A 105 -23.80 -6.30 -12.48
N LEU A 106 -24.19 -5.48 -11.50
CA LEU A 106 -24.17 -4.02 -11.71
C LEU A 106 -22.74 -3.50 -11.96
N PRO A 107 -22.55 -2.46 -12.79
CA PRO A 107 -21.30 -1.72 -12.85
C PRO A 107 -20.88 -1.23 -11.46
N GLY A 108 -19.58 -1.23 -11.19
CA GLY A 108 -19.10 -0.97 -9.84
C GLY A 108 -17.74 -1.58 -9.56
N VAL A 109 -17.19 -1.21 -8.41
CA VAL A 109 -15.96 -1.77 -7.85
C VAL A 109 -16.32 -2.93 -6.92
N TYR A 110 -15.71 -4.07 -7.19
CA TYR A 110 -15.82 -5.30 -6.42
C TYR A 110 -14.44 -5.71 -5.92
N VAL A 111 -14.35 -6.11 -4.66
CA VAL A 111 -13.06 -6.30 -3.98
C VAL A 111 -12.92 -7.74 -3.49
N THR A 112 -11.70 -8.26 -3.49
CA THR A 112 -11.39 -9.59 -2.94
C THR A 112 -9.94 -9.66 -2.48
N THR A 113 -9.65 -10.58 -1.56
CA THR A 113 -8.28 -10.96 -1.18
C THR A 113 -7.85 -12.29 -1.80
N SER A 114 -8.71 -12.96 -2.57
CA SER A 114 -8.50 -14.30 -3.12
C SER A 114 -8.11 -14.22 -4.60
N PRO A 115 -6.87 -14.62 -4.97
CA PRO A 115 -6.50 -14.81 -6.38
C PRO A 115 -7.37 -15.88 -7.07
N GLU A 116 -7.82 -16.88 -6.33
CA GLU A 116 -8.71 -17.94 -6.82
C GLU A 116 -10.07 -17.36 -7.23
N ALA A 117 -10.64 -16.44 -6.44
CA ALA A 117 -11.87 -15.72 -6.78
C ALA A 117 -11.73 -14.92 -8.09
N ILE A 118 -10.57 -14.29 -8.32
CA ILE A 118 -10.28 -13.60 -9.59
C ILE A 118 -10.25 -14.58 -10.76
N ASN A 119 -9.58 -15.72 -10.61
CA ASN A 119 -9.53 -16.74 -11.67
C ASN A 119 -10.94 -17.30 -11.99
N ALA A 120 -11.75 -17.54 -10.96
CA ALA A 120 -13.13 -17.97 -11.14
C ALA A 120 -13.97 -16.89 -11.85
N LEU A 121 -13.80 -15.61 -11.48
CA LEU A 121 -14.48 -14.48 -12.13
C LEU A 121 -14.12 -14.38 -13.61
N LEU A 122 -12.85 -14.57 -13.97
CA LEU A 122 -12.41 -14.54 -15.36
C LEU A 122 -13.09 -15.65 -16.19
N ALA A 123 -13.21 -16.85 -15.63
CA ALA A 123 -13.93 -17.94 -16.27
C ALA A 123 -15.43 -17.63 -16.45
N CYS A 124 -16.10 -17.12 -15.39
CA CYS A 124 -17.49 -16.71 -15.47
C CYS A 124 -17.72 -15.61 -16.51
N TYR A 125 -16.83 -14.63 -16.59
CA TYR A 125 -16.90 -13.55 -17.56
C TYR A 125 -16.69 -14.06 -18.99
N GLU A 126 -15.71 -14.95 -19.21
CA GLU A 126 -15.47 -15.55 -20.52
C GLU A 126 -16.69 -16.31 -21.03
N ASP A 127 -17.29 -17.14 -20.16
CA ASP A 127 -18.52 -17.88 -20.46
C ASP A 127 -19.71 -16.96 -20.75
N ALA A 128 -19.86 -15.87 -19.97
CA ALA A 128 -21.00 -14.96 -20.10
C ALA A 128 -20.90 -14.00 -21.30
N THR A 129 -19.69 -13.78 -21.83
CA THR A 129 -19.43 -12.78 -22.89
C THR A 129 -18.95 -13.40 -24.20
N ASP A 130 -18.95 -14.74 -24.30
CA ASP A 130 -18.41 -15.51 -25.43
C ASP A 130 -16.94 -15.11 -25.76
N GLY A 131 -16.10 -14.99 -24.73
CA GLY A 131 -14.69 -14.58 -24.88
C GLY A 131 -14.48 -13.07 -25.04
N GLY A 132 -15.21 -12.26 -24.27
CA GLY A 132 -14.98 -10.82 -24.18
C GLY A 132 -13.56 -10.51 -23.70
N LEU A 133 -13.02 -9.37 -24.14
CA LEU A 133 -11.70 -8.92 -23.69
C LEU A 133 -11.79 -8.48 -22.23
N VAL A 134 -10.79 -8.88 -21.45
CA VAL A 134 -10.55 -8.40 -20.08
C VAL A 134 -9.36 -7.48 -20.11
N TYR A 135 -9.40 -6.39 -19.36
CA TYR A 135 -8.24 -5.51 -19.20
C TYR A 135 -7.71 -5.69 -17.79
N ALA A 136 -6.45 -6.09 -17.67
CA ALA A 136 -5.90 -6.58 -16.42
C ALA A 136 -4.57 -5.92 -16.09
N GLU A 137 -4.25 -5.93 -14.80
CA GLU A 137 -2.91 -5.78 -14.28
C GLU A 137 -2.34 -7.15 -13.86
N GLU A 138 -1.29 -7.17 -13.05
CA GLU A 138 -0.59 -8.40 -12.64
C GLU A 138 -1.53 -9.52 -12.13
N ALA A 139 -2.63 -9.18 -11.47
CA ALA A 139 -3.62 -10.13 -10.95
C ALA A 139 -4.29 -11.02 -12.02
N ALA A 140 -4.34 -10.58 -13.28
CA ALA A 140 -5.00 -11.34 -14.36
C ALA A 140 -4.25 -11.30 -15.70
N ASN A 141 -3.05 -10.72 -15.76
CA ASN A 141 -2.21 -10.65 -16.97
C ASN A 141 -1.83 -12.02 -17.57
N GLY A 142 -1.96 -13.10 -16.80
CA GLY A 142 -1.73 -14.47 -17.28
C GLY A 142 -2.91 -15.10 -18.03
N TRP A 143 -4.10 -14.46 -18.03
CA TRP A 143 -5.30 -15.02 -18.67
C TRP A 143 -5.28 -14.83 -20.18
N GLU A 144 -5.68 -15.85 -20.96
CA GLU A 144 -5.57 -15.84 -22.43
C GLU A 144 -6.35 -14.69 -23.08
N GLY A 145 -7.50 -14.32 -22.51
CA GLY A 145 -8.34 -13.20 -22.94
C GLY A 145 -7.95 -11.82 -22.40
N SER A 146 -6.87 -11.72 -21.61
CA SER A 146 -6.46 -10.46 -20.97
C SER A 146 -5.66 -9.54 -21.90
N ILE A 147 -5.83 -8.24 -21.69
CA ILE A 147 -5.01 -7.16 -22.22
C ILE A 147 -4.33 -6.49 -21.03
N ASP A 148 -3.00 -6.55 -21.00
CA ASP A 148 -2.19 -5.89 -19.98
C ASP A 148 -2.36 -4.36 -20.07
N LEU A 149 -2.76 -3.76 -18.96
CA LEU A 149 -2.88 -2.31 -18.80
C LEU A 149 -1.51 -1.60 -18.72
N GLY A 150 -0.43 -2.36 -18.54
CA GLY A 150 0.95 -1.86 -18.59
C GLY A 150 1.27 -0.85 -17.50
N GLU A 151 2.33 -0.05 -17.71
CA GLU A 151 2.88 0.86 -16.70
C GLU A 151 1.92 1.97 -16.25
N TYR A 152 0.96 2.36 -17.09
CA TYR A 152 -0.02 3.39 -16.77
C TYR A 152 -1.27 2.86 -16.06
N GLY A 153 -1.49 1.54 -16.02
CA GLY A 153 -2.62 0.92 -15.33
C GLY A 153 -3.96 1.58 -15.68
N LEU A 154 -4.73 1.92 -14.64
CA LEU A 154 -6.00 2.63 -14.74
C LEU A 154 -5.93 4.07 -15.29
N TRP A 155 -4.74 4.66 -15.40
CA TRP A 155 -4.56 5.99 -16.01
C TRP A 155 -4.38 5.95 -17.53
N SER A 156 -4.49 4.77 -18.14
CA SER A 156 -4.44 4.63 -19.58
C SER A 156 -5.65 5.31 -20.24
N THR A 157 -5.37 6.26 -21.14
CA THR A 157 -6.40 7.04 -21.89
C THR A 157 -7.28 6.19 -22.81
N GLY A 158 -6.92 4.91 -23.01
CA GLY A 158 -7.73 3.96 -23.77
C GLY A 158 -8.92 3.39 -23.00
N ILE A 159 -8.91 3.45 -21.66
CA ILE A 159 -9.93 2.79 -20.81
C ILE A 159 -11.29 3.47 -20.96
N ASP A 160 -11.32 4.80 -21.05
CA ASP A 160 -12.56 5.57 -21.23
C ASP A 160 -13.26 5.30 -22.57
N ARG A 161 -12.54 4.66 -23.52
CA ARG A 161 -13.05 4.31 -24.85
C ARG A 161 -13.57 2.89 -24.92
N LEU A 162 -13.43 2.11 -23.85
CA LEU A 162 -13.91 0.75 -23.78
C LEU A 162 -15.44 0.74 -23.75
N PRO A 163 -16.09 -0.29 -24.34
CA PRO A 163 -17.54 -0.38 -24.28
C PRO A 163 -18.02 -0.59 -22.84
N SER A 164 -19.26 -0.17 -22.56
CA SER A 164 -19.84 -0.32 -21.23
C SER A 164 -19.92 -1.78 -20.81
N GLY A 165 -19.78 -1.98 -19.50
CA GLY A 165 -19.83 -3.31 -18.91
C GLY A 165 -18.59 -4.16 -19.08
N THR A 166 -17.50 -3.59 -19.60
CA THR A 166 -16.19 -4.25 -19.71
C THR A 166 -15.66 -4.61 -18.31
N LEU A 167 -15.05 -5.79 -18.19
CA LEU A 167 -14.36 -6.21 -16.96
C LEU A 167 -12.93 -5.67 -16.92
N LEU A 168 -12.62 -4.91 -15.87
CA LEU A 168 -11.27 -4.48 -15.51
C LEU A 168 -10.82 -5.27 -14.27
N VAL A 169 -9.59 -5.78 -14.27
CA VAL A 169 -9.00 -6.47 -13.11
C VAL A 169 -7.74 -5.73 -12.65
N VAL A 170 -7.74 -5.29 -11.39
CA VAL A 170 -6.73 -4.41 -10.79
C VAL A 170 -6.05 -5.13 -9.64
N GLY A 171 -4.73 -4.95 -9.51
CA GLY A 171 -3.93 -5.50 -8.41
C GLY A 171 -2.95 -6.60 -8.85
N PRO A 172 -2.35 -7.33 -7.89
CA PRO A 172 -2.61 -7.23 -6.45
C PRO A 172 -2.19 -5.86 -5.89
N ILE A 173 -3.10 -5.19 -5.19
CA ILE A 173 -2.80 -3.95 -4.48
C ILE A 173 -2.43 -4.29 -3.04
N LYS A 174 -1.25 -3.84 -2.61
CA LYS A 174 -0.73 -4.04 -1.26
C LYS A 174 -1.19 -2.92 -0.35
N LEU A 175 -1.96 -3.27 0.68
CA LEU A 175 -2.54 -2.34 1.64
C LEU A 175 -1.61 -2.19 2.87
N ASP A 176 -0.71 -1.19 2.83
CA ASP A 176 0.18 -0.88 3.94
C ASP A 176 0.39 0.64 4.11
N GLN A 177 1.05 1.06 5.19
CA GLN A 177 1.23 2.47 5.49
C GLN A 177 2.00 3.22 4.40
N SER A 178 2.95 2.57 3.74
CA SER A 178 3.80 3.20 2.71
C SER A 178 3.07 3.41 1.39
N THR A 179 2.08 2.57 1.08
CA THR A 179 1.29 2.60 -0.17
C THR A 179 -0.12 3.13 0.01
N TRP A 180 -0.55 3.44 1.25
CA TRP A 180 -1.93 3.84 1.57
C TRP A 180 -2.48 4.92 0.65
N LYS A 181 -1.72 6.02 0.49
CA LYS A 181 -2.13 7.16 -0.35
C LYS A 181 -2.25 6.79 -1.84
N SER A 182 -1.22 6.15 -2.42
CA SER A 182 -1.26 5.77 -3.84
C SER A 182 -2.31 4.72 -4.13
N THR A 183 -2.61 3.86 -3.16
CA THR A 183 -3.70 2.88 -3.23
C THR A 183 -5.05 3.58 -3.25
N ALA A 184 -5.27 4.56 -2.38
CA ALA A 184 -6.49 5.36 -2.38
C ALA A 184 -6.71 6.08 -3.72
N GLU A 185 -5.66 6.66 -4.31
CA GLU A 185 -5.71 7.30 -5.65
C GLU A 185 -6.05 6.28 -6.77
N ARG A 186 -5.52 5.04 -6.68
CA ARG A 186 -5.86 3.97 -7.64
C ARG A 186 -7.31 3.50 -7.50
N LEU A 187 -7.80 3.38 -6.27
CA LEU A 187 -9.20 3.02 -5.99
C LEU A 187 -10.17 4.13 -6.43
N GLU A 188 -9.80 5.41 -6.27
CA GLU A 188 -10.55 6.54 -6.83
C GLU A 188 -10.71 6.38 -8.34
N MET A 189 -9.62 6.11 -9.06
CA MET A 189 -9.67 5.87 -10.51
C MET A 189 -10.54 4.67 -10.88
N ALA A 190 -10.48 3.57 -10.13
CA ALA A 190 -11.36 2.42 -10.35
C ALA A 190 -12.84 2.81 -10.20
N CYS A 191 -13.16 3.60 -9.18
CA CYS A 191 -14.52 4.10 -8.96
C CYS A 191 -14.97 5.05 -10.09
N LEU A 192 -14.09 5.94 -10.57
CA LEU A 192 -14.39 6.83 -11.69
C LEU A 192 -14.69 6.07 -12.98
N HIS A 193 -13.93 5.01 -13.27
CA HIS A 193 -14.18 4.12 -14.41
C HIS A 193 -15.52 3.38 -14.30
N ALA A 194 -15.87 2.93 -13.10
CA ALA A 194 -17.16 2.30 -12.84
C ALA A 194 -18.33 3.28 -13.03
N LEU A 195 -18.22 4.53 -12.56
CA LEU A 195 -19.30 5.52 -12.64
C LEU A 195 -19.44 6.15 -14.03
N ASN A 196 -18.33 6.53 -14.66
CA ASN A 196 -18.36 7.31 -15.90
C ASN A 196 -18.48 6.45 -17.15
N SER A 197 -17.98 5.21 -17.09
CA SER A 197 -17.92 4.31 -18.25
C SER A 197 -18.69 3.01 -18.02
N GLU A 198 -19.40 2.89 -16.89
CA GLU A 198 -20.20 1.72 -16.53
C GLU A 198 -19.38 0.41 -16.55
N HIS A 199 -18.10 0.50 -16.15
CA HIS A 199 -17.21 -0.65 -16.07
C HIS A 199 -17.45 -1.48 -14.82
N ARG A 200 -17.12 -2.77 -14.89
CA ARG A 200 -17.06 -3.68 -13.73
C ARG A 200 -15.59 -3.83 -13.36
N VAL A 201 -15.22 -3.39 -12.17
CA VAL A 201 -13.81 -3.38 -11.74
C VAL A 201 -13.63 -4.35 -10.60
N ALA A 202 -12.88 -5.43 -10.82
CA ALA A 202 -12.48 -6.35 -9.77
C ALA A 202 -11.09 -5.97 -9.24
N VAL A 203 -10.96 -5.82 -7.93
CA VAL A 203 -9.71 -5.40 -7.29
C VAL A 203 -9.23 -6.50 -6.35
N LEU A 204 -8.06 -7.06 -6.66
CA LEU A 204 -7.34 -7.97 -5.77
C LEU A 204 -6.52 -7.16 -4.77
N VAL A 205 -6.75 -7.40 -3.48
CA VAL A 205 -6.10 -6.66 -2.38
C VAL A 205 -5.37 -7.62 -1.45
N ASP A 206 -4.11 -7.31 -1.19
CA ASP A 206 -3.28 -7.95 -0.16
C ASP A 206 -3.29 -7.05 1.08
N THR A 207 -3.84 -7.56 2.18
CA THR A 207 -4.04 -6.80 3.43
C THR A 207 -3.84 -7.70 4.65
N PRO A 208 -3.28 -7.21 5.77
CA PRO A 208 -3.25 -7.96 7.02
C PRO A 208 -4.64 -8.15 7.66
N THR A 209 -5.66 -7.43 7.18
CA THR A 209 -7.03 -7.42 7.77
C THR A 209 -8.10 -7.76 6.72
N PRO A 210 -8.13 -9.00 6.18
CA PRO A 210 -9.09 -9.39 5.15
C PRO A 210 -10.56 -9.19 5.58
N ASP A 211 -10.86 -9.42 6.87
CA ASP A 211 -12.20 -9.23 7.44
C ASP A 211 -12.68 -7.77 7.46
N ARG A 212 -11.77 -6.81 7.23
CA ARG A 212 -12.02 -5.35 7.23
C ARG A 212 -11.81 -4.71 5.86
N LEU A 213 -11.65 -5.52 4.81
CA LEU A 213 -11.34 -5.06 3.46
C LEU A 213 -12.31 -3.97 2.97
N CYS A 214 -13.61 -4.19 3.13
CA CYS A 214 -14.64 -3.26 2.62
C CYS A 214 -14.60 -1.93 3.40
N GLU A 215 -14.47 -1.99 4.71
CA GLU A 215 -14.40 -0.82 5.58
C GLU A 215 -13.15 0.03 5.26
N ASP A 216 -11.99 -0.60 5.08
CA ASP A 216 -10.74 0.11 4.75
C ASP A 216 -10.78 0.74 3.34
N ILE A 217 -11.40 0.08 2.36
CA ILE A 217 -11.55 0.64 1.00
C ILE A 217 -12.53 1.81 0.98
N ASP A 218 -13.66 1.70 1.68
CA ASP A 218 -14.61 2.82 1.83
C ASP A 218 -13.95 4.02 2.51
N LEU A 219 -13.17 3.79 3.56
CA LEU A 219 -12.40 4.82 4.25
C LEU A 219 -11.42 5.54 3.31
N MET A 220 -10.67 4.78 2.50
CA MET A 220 -9.72 5.34 1.52
C MET A 220 -10.41 6.26 0.51
N VAL A 221 -11.48 5.78 -0.11
CA VAL A 221 -12.19 6.51 -1.17
C VAL A 221 -12.85 7.77 -0.63
N ARG A 222 -13.48 7.70 0.55
CA ARG A 222 -14.13 8.87 1.20
C ARG A 222 -13.13 9.94 1.61
N LYS A 223 -12.01 9.56 2.25
CA LYS A 223 -11.04 10.52 2.79
C LYS A 223 -10.29 11.29 1.70
N LEU A 224 -10.06 10.69 0.53
CA LEU A 224 -9.25 11.31 -0.53
C LEU A 224 -9.80 12.66 -1.01
N ARG A 225 -11.13 12.85 -0.97
CA ARG A 225 -11.82 14.08 -1.37
C ARG A 225 -12.60 14.75 -0.23
N GLN A 226 -12.18 14.51 1.03
CA GLN A 226 -12.80 15.11 2.21
C GLN A 226 -14.34 14.93 2.27
N GLU A 227 -14.83 13.76 1.82
CA GLU A 227 -16.27 13.43 1.80
C GLU A 227 -17.15 14.30 0.86
N GLU A 228 -16.58 15.22 0.08
CA GLU A 228 -17.35 16.09 -0.84
C GLU A 228 -17.80 15.36 -2.12
N SER A 229 -17.32 14.15 -2.36
CA SER A 229 -17.54 13.40 -3.61
C SER A 229 -18.39 12.15 -3.41
N ASP A 230 -19.29 11.91 -4.35
CA ASP A 230 -20.12 10.71 -4.48
C ASP A 230 -19.40 9.51 -5.12
N ILE A 231 -18.09 9.62 -5.40
CA ILE A 231 -17.27 8.53 -5.99
C ILE A 231 -17.39 7.22 -5.19
N HIS A 232 -17.52 7.30 -3.86
CA HIS A 232 -17.69 6.15 -2.99
C HIS A 232 -18.96 5.32 -3.29
N THR A 233 -19.95 5.89 -4.00
CA THR A 233 -21.16 5.17 -4.44
C THR A 233 -20.86 4.11 -5.52
N ALA A 234 -19.69 4.18 -6.15
CA ALA A 234 -19.21 3.16 -7.09
C ALA A 234 -18.80 1.85 -6.38
N LEU A 235 -18.57 1.88 -5.07
CA LEU A 235 -18.20 0.70 -4.29
C LEU A 235 -19.41 -0.22 -4.15
N GLN A 236 -19.37 -1.35 -4.86
CA GLN A 236 -20.56 -2.15 -5.14
C GLN A 236 -20.57 -3.47 -4.37
N GLY A 237 -19.42 -4.14 -4.19
CA GLY A 237 -19.40 -5.34 -3.37
C GLY A 237 -18.12 -6.17 -3.41
N VAL A 238 -18.26 -7.49 -3.40
CA VAL A 238 -17.14 -8.43 -3.29
C VAL A 238 -17.16 -9.45 -4.42
N VAL A 239 -15.99 -10.02 -4.74
CA VAL A 239 -15.89 -11.18 -5.64
C VAL A 239 -15.94 -12.44 -4.78
N SER A 240 -16.91 -13.34 -5.03
CA SER A 240 -17.02 -14.62 -4.32
C SER A 240 -15.96 -15.61 -4.79
N GLU A 241 -15.73 -16.68 -4.01
CA GLU A 241 -14.79 -17.74 -4.38
C GLU A 241 -15.22 -18.47 -5.68
N GLU A 242 -16.52 -18.46 -5.99
CA GLU A 242 -17.08 -18.99 -7.23
C GLU A 242 -16.95 -18.01 -8.42
N GLY A 243 -16.40 -16.81 -8.21
CA GLY A 243 -16.21 -15.81 -9.25
C GLY A 243 -17.40 -14.88 -9.48
N GLU A 244 -18.41 -14.91 -8.61
CA GLU A 244 -19.56 -14.02 -8.75
C GLU A 244 -19.27 -12.63 -8.21
N LEU A 245 -19.66 -11.58 -8.94
CA LEU A 245 -19.66 -10.21 -8.43
C LEU A 245 -20.92 -10.00 -7.57
N GLN A 246 -20.76 -10.11 -6.26
CA GLN A 246 -21.87 -10.06 -5.31
C GLN A 246 -22.05 -8.64 -4.75
N ASP A 247 -23.26 -8.11 -4.87
CA ASP A 247 -23.63 -6.82 -4.30
C ASP A 247 -23.59 -6.88 -2.76
N ARG A 248 -22.98 -5.87 -2.14
CA ARG A 248 -22.91 -5.71 -0.68
C ARG A 248 -23.46 -4.35 -0.30
N ARG A 249 -24.65 -4.33 0.31
CA ARG A 249 -25.31 -3.10 0.80
C ARG A 249 -25.62 -3.17 2.30
N PRO A 250 -25.16 -2.21 3.12
CA PRO A 250 -24.15 -1.20 2.78
C PRO A 250 -22.78 -1.84 2.49
N PHE A 251 -21.96 -1.18 1.68
CA PHE A 251 -20.61 -1.68 1.32
C PHE A 251 -19.74 -1.80 2.57
N SER A 252 -19.62 -0.72 3.34
CA SER A 252 -19.01 -0.69 4.67
C SER A 252 -20.07 -0.77 5.75
N ARG A 253 -19.84 -1.60 6.78
CA ARG A 253 -20.72 -1.71 7.97
C ARG A 253 -20.21 -0.92 9.16
N GLY A 254 -19.12 -0.18 8.97
CA GLY A 254 -18.38 0.45 10.06
C GLY A 254 -17.51 -0.54 10.83
N TYR A 255 -16.67 -0.01 11.70
CA TYR A 255 -15.76 -0.79 12.51
C TYR A 255 -16.39 -1.18 13.85
N PRO A 256 -16.14 -2.40 14.37
CA PRO A 256 -16.49 -2.71 15.74
C PRO A 256 -15.62 -1.93 16.72
N GLU A 257 -16.07 -1.88 17.97
CA GLU A 257 -15.28 -1.31 19.05
C GLU A 257 -13.98 -2.12 19.25
N PRO A 258 -12.83 -1.46 19.41
CA PRO A 258 -11.54 -2.13 19.52
C PRO A 258 -11.41 -2.84 20.87
N GLU A 259 -10.86 -4.05 20.85
CA GLU A 259 -10.58 -4.80 22.07
C GLU A 259 -9.41 -4.18 22.85
N LEU A 260 -9.58 -4.04 24.16
CA LEU A 260 -8.53 -3.62 25.08
C LEU A 260 -7.65 -4.81 25.45
N ILE A 261 -6.51 -4.93 24.78
CA ILE A 261 -5.49 -5.93 25.09
C ILE A 261 -4.60 -5.41 26.22
N GLN A 262 -4.62 -6.10 27.36
CA GLN A 262 -3.70 -5.84 28.47
C GLN A 262 -2.37 -6.51 28.19
N ALA A 263 -1.30 -5.71 28.15
CA ALA A 263 0.04 -6.22 27.89
C ALA A 263 0.59 -6.88 29.15
N GLN A 264 1.00 -8.15 29.06
CA GLN A 264 1.72 -8.80 30.17
C GLN A 264 3.06 -8.08 30.42
N THR A 265 3.31 -7.75 31.68
CA THR A 265 4.41 -6.89 32.12
C THR A 265 5.77 -7.60 32.12
N ASP A 266 6.72 -7.05 31.37
CA ASP A 266 8.15 -7.12 31.68
C ASP A 266 8.74 -5.70 31.70
N LEU A 267 8.69 -5.07 32.86
CA LEU A 267 9.24 -3.72 33.04
C LEU A 267 10.77 -3.73 33.16
N ASP A 268 11.41 -4.88 33.31
CA ASP A 268 12.87 -4.99 33.45
C ASP A 268 13.59 -4.67 32.14
N ALA A 269 12.88 -4.69 31.01
CA ALA A 269 13.38 -4.22 29.73
C ALA A 269 13.70 -2.71 29.72
N ILE A 270 13.06 -1.90 30.57
CA ILE A 270 13.38 -0.49 30.74
C ILE A 270 14.43 -0.37 31.86
N PRO A 271 15.59 0.26 31.62
CA PRO A 271 16.60 0.45 32.66
C PRO A 271 16.01 1.09 33.92
N ARG A 272 16.34 0.53 35.09
CA ARG A 272 15.78 0.95 36.39
C ARG A 272 15.88 2.46 36.65
N ALA A 273 16.98 3.09 36.23
CA ALA A 273 17.16 4.53 36.37
C ALA A 273 16.15 5.34 35.54
N ALA A 274 15.77 4.84 34.36
CA ALA A 274 14.85 5.49 33.43
C ALA A 274 13.37 5.20 33.73
N LEU A 275 13.05 4.12 34.44
CA LEU A 275 11.69 3.64 34.62
C LEU A 275 10.76 4.66 35.30
N GLU A 276 11.13 5.19 36.47
CA GLU A 276 10.26 6.13 37.19
C GLU A 276 10.09 7.48 36.48
N PRO A 277 11.16 8.12 35.97
CA PRO A 277 11.02 9.35 35.20
C PRO A 277 10.14 9.16 33.96
N LEU A 278 10.32 8.06 33.22
CA LEU A 278 9.51 7.74 32.05
C LEU A 278 8.05 7.48 32.43
N ARG A 279 7.80 6.65 33.46
CA ARG A 279 6.45 6.38 33.95
C ARG A 279 5.72 7.67 34.34
N LYS A 280 6.38 8.56 35.07
CA LYS A 280 5.80 9.84 35.49
C LYS A 280 5.37 10.69 34.30
N GLU A 281 6.20 10.79 33.26
CA GLU A 281 5.85 11.52 32.05
C GLU A 281 4.66 10.85 31.35
N LEU A 282 4.74 9.54 31.10
CA LEU A 282 3.74 8.81 30.32
C LEU A 282 2.37 8.76 31.00
N MET A 283 2.29 8.69 32.33
CA MET A 283 1.01 8.68 33.08
C MET A 283 0.13 9.93 32.85
N SER A 284 0.70 11.02 32.37
CA SER A 284 -0.01 12.29 32.14
C SER A 284 -0.33 12.54 30.66
N ARG A 285 -0.04 11.58 29.78
CA ARG A 285 0.03 11.79 28.33
C ARG A 285 -0.85 10.79 27.61
N THR A 286 -1.90 11.29 26.98
CA THR A 286 -2.78 10.48 26.12
C THR A 286 -2.42 10.58 24.64
N HIS A 287 -1.55 11.53 24.27
CA HIS A 287 -1.21 11.81 22.88
C HIS A 287 0.24 12.31 22.75
N GLY A 288 0.75 12.33 21.51
CA GLY A 288 2.12 12.74 21.17
C GLY A 288 2.97 11.55 20.75
N MET A 289 4.30 11.66 20.88
CA MET A 289 5.23 10.64 20.39
C MET A 289 6.26 10.21 21.42
N VAL A 290 6.41 8.90 21.55
CA VAL A 290 7.36 8.24 22.45
C VAL A 290 8.30 7.39 21.61
N LEU A 291 9.60 7.64 21.73
CA LEU A 291 10.61 6.96 20.92
C LEU A 291 11.56 6.13 21.77
N PHE A 292 11.87 4.94 21.29
CA PHE A 292 12.79 4.01 21.92
C PHE A 292 13.97 3.70 20.99
N GLY A 293 15.17 3.77 21.55
CA GLY A 293 16.42 3.46 20.89
C GLY A 293 17.20 2.40 21.65
N ALA A 294 17.85 1.49 20.92
CA ALA A 294 18.87 0.62 21.49
C ALA A 294 20.12 0.54 20.60
N SER A 295 21.29 0.38 21.22
CA SER A 295 22.57 0.18 20.51
C SER A 295 22.75 -1.23 19.91
N ARG A 296 21.87 -2.18 20.25
CA ARG A 296 21.92 -3.55 19.72
C ARG A 296 21.12 -3.62 18.42
N ILE A 297 21.81 -3.83 17.30
CA ILE A 297 21.15 -4.04 16.00
C ILE A 297 20.57 -5.46 15.96
N THR A 298 19.26 -5.56 16.12
CA THR A 298 18.46 -6.76 15.89
C THR A 298 17.40 -6.47 14.83
N GLU A 299 16.67 -7.49 14.35
CA GLU A 299 15.59 -7.29 13.36
C GLU A 299 14.55 -6.25 13.85
N HIS A 300 14.27 -6.25 15.15
CA HIS A 300 13.35 -5.33 15.84
C HIS A 300 14.06 -4.65 17.00
N THR A 301 14.83 -3.61 16.67
CA THR A 301 15.64 -2.90 17.66
C THR A 301 14.74 -2.14 18.64
N ALA A 302 15.03 -2.22 19.94
CA ALA A 302 14.31 -1.57 21.03
C ALA A 302 12.84 -2.00 21.26
N TYR A 303 12.40 -3.10 20.64
CA TYR A 303 11.02 -3.58 20.81
C TYR A 303 10.71 -4.08 22.23
N GLU A 304 11.72 -4.52 22.99
CA GLU A 304 11.53 -4.88 24.40
C GLU A 304 11.15 -3.65 25.24
N GLN A 305 11.83 -2.51 25.03
CA GLN A 305 11.48 -1.25 25.69
C GLN A 305 10.11 -0.75 25.24
N LEU A 306 9.80 -0.86 23.94
CA LEU A 306 8.50 -0.52 23.39
C LEU A 306 7.39 -1.35 24.04
N SER A 307 7.61 -2.67 24.16
CA SER A 307 6.68 -3.62 24.80
C SER A 307 6.43 -3.25 26.26
N ALA A 308 7.50 -2.97 27.02
CA ALA A 308 7.38 -2.52 28.41
C ALA A 308 6.57 -1.22 28.54
N ALA A 309 6.78 -0.27 27.62
CA ALA A 309 6.07 1.01 27.62
C ALA A 309 4.57 0.89 27.29
N LEU A 310 4.11 -0.20 26.66
CA LEU A 310 2.68 -0.44 26.44
C LEU A 310 1.92 -0.52 27.76
N SER A 311 2.51 -1.15 28.78
CA SER A 311 1.89 -1.23 30.11
C SER A 311 1.83 0.14 30.81
N LEU A 312 2.76 1.05 30.50
CA LEU A 312 2.81 2.40 31.09
C LEU A 312 1.78 3.35 30.48
N THR A 313 1.16 2.96 29.36
CA THR A 313 0.32 3.82 28.52
C THR A 313 -1.10 3.31 28.36
N GLU A 314 -1.53 2.27 29.10
CA GLU A 314 -2.88 1.68 28.94
C GLU A 314 -4.02 2.69 29.08
N HIS A 315 -3.85 3.70 29.93
CA HIS A 315 -4.81 4.79 30.13
C HIS A 315 -5.03 5.67 28.88
N ALA A 316 -4.14 5.63 27.88
CA ALA A 316 -4.26 6.38 26.64
C ALA A 316 -5.14 5.68 25.58
N GLY A 317 -5.72 4.51 25.90
CA GLY A 317 -6.70 3.82 25.05
C GLY A 317 -6.19 2.53 24.39
N PRO A 318 -6.91 1.98 23.40
CA PRO A 318 -6.55 0.72 22.77
C PRO A 318 -5.32 0.89 21.85
N ALA A 319 -4.50 -0.16 21.79
CA ALA A 319 -3.25 -0.18 21.03
C ALA A 319 -3.35 -1.06 19.78
N ALA A 320 -2.74 -0.60 18.69
CA ALA A 320 -2.59 -1.36 17.46
C ALA A 320 -1.16 -1.22 16.90
N ARG A 321 -0.77 -2.18 16.08
CA ARG A 321 0.46 -2.13 15.29
C ARG A 321 0.12 -1.75 13.86
N ILE A 322 0.93 -0.87 13.29
CA ILE A 322 0.75 -0.45 11.90
C ILE A 322 1.72 -1.22 11.02
N MET A 323 1.24 -1.82 9.94
CA MET A 323 2.07 -2.46 8.92
C MET A 323 2.83 -1.38 8.15
N PRO A 324 4.17 -1.32 8.28
CA PRO A 324 4.92 -0.25 7.64
C PRO A 324 4.99 -0.40 6.12
N ARG A 325 5.18 -1.64 5.68
CA ARG A 325 5.27 -2.06 4.28
C ARG A 325 5.08 -3.56 4.16
N HIS A 326 4.71 -4.03 2.98
CA HIS A 326 4.82 -5.44 2.66
C HIS A 326 6.29 -5.88 2.56
N ARG A 327 6.59 -7.03 3.18
CA ARG A 327 7.93 -7.66 3.14
C ARG A 327 7.90 -8.91 2.26
N SER A 328 9.03 -9.19 1.62
CA SER A 328 9.25 -10.48 0.96
C SER A 328 9.33 -11.66 1.96
N THR A 329 9.52 -11.38 3.25
CA THR A 329 9.55 -12.38 4.32
C THR A 329 8.61 -11.95 5.46
N PRO A 330 7.30 -12.25 5.37
CA PRO A 330 6.30 -11.83 6.35
C PRO A 330 6.54 -12.36 7.77
N ALA A 331 7.24 -13.49 7.92
CA ALA A 331 7.60 -14.05 9.23
C ALA A 331 8.37 -13.05 10.11
N LYS A 332 9.12 -12.13 9.50
CA LYS A 332 9.84 -11.07 10.23
C LYS A 332 8.91 -10.15 11.00
N ASP A 333 7.70 -9.88 10.50
CA ASP A 333 6.74 -9.01 11.20
C ASP A 333 6.25 -9.64 12.51
N TRP A 334 6.44 -10.95 12.69
CA TRP A 334 6.07 -11.68 13.91
C TRP A 334 7.25 -11.93 14.86
N MET A 335 8.48 -11.52 14.50
CA MET A 335 9.67 -11.65 15.35
C MET A 335 9.76 -10.58 16.44
N VAL A 336 8.64 -10.29 17.11
CA VAL A 336 8.50 -9.24 18.12
C VAL A 336 8.19 -9.84 19.50
N PRO A 337 8.29 -9.09 20.61
CA PRO A 337 7.85 -9.55 21.92
C PRO A 337 6.38 -9.98 21.94
N GLU A 338 6.04 -10.94 22.79
CA GLU A 338 4.69 -11.53 22.85
C GLU A 338 3.56 -10.50 23.08
N PRO A 339 3.70 -9.50 23.98
CA PRO A 339 2.67 -8.48 24.14
C PRO A 339 2.42 -7.66 22.87
N ILE A 340 3.47 -7.44 22.06
CA ILE A 340 3.35 -6.78 20.76
C ILE A 340 2.69 -7.72 19.74
N LYS A 341 2.99 -9.03 19.74
CA LYS A 341 2.34 -9.98 18.83
C LYS A 341 0.83 -10.04 18.99
N GLN A 342 0.33 -9.87 20.22
CA GLN A 342 -1.09 -9.90 20.53
C GLN A 342 -1.85 -8.70 19.97
N LEU A 343 -1.17 -7.58 19.73
CA LEU A 343 -1.82 -6.39 19.19
C LEU A 343 -2.33 -6.63 17.76
N PRO A 344 -3.49 -6.07 17.39
CA PRO A 344 -3.99 -6.12 16.02
C PRO A 344 -2.99 -5.46 15.08
N PHE A 345 -2.73 -6.11 13.95
CA PHE A 345 -1.79 -5.64 12.93
C PHE A 345 -2.58 -5.04 11.76
N LEU A 346 -2.67 -3.72 11.74
CA LEU A 346 -3.54 -2.95 10.87
C LEU A 346 -2.76 -2.36 9.68
N PRO A 347 -3.40 -2.14 8.53
CA PRO A 347 -2.72 -1.71 7.32
C PRO A 347 -2.19 -0.27 7.40
N SER A 348 -2.80 0.61 8.19
CA SER A 348 -2.42 2.03 8.28
C SER A 348 -2.87 2.72 9.57
N ILE A 349 -2.29 3.89 9.84
CA ILE A 349 -2.70 4.83 10.87
C ILE A 349 -4.15 5.26 10.66
N GLU A 350 -4.55 5.52 9.41
CA GLU A 350 -5.90 5.91 9.03
C GLU A 350 -6.93 4.86 9.45
N SER A 351 -6.67 3.59 9.12
CA SER A 351 -7.52 2.45 9.47
C SER A 351 -7.57 2.25 10.98
N ALA A 352 -6.42 2.29 11.65
CA ALA A 352 -6.34 2.18 13.10
C ALA A 352 -7.13 3.28 13.82
N TYR A 353 -7.01 4.52 13.34
CA TYR A 353 -7.71 5.66 13.90
C TYR A 353 -9.23 5.53 13.77
N ALA A 354 -9.71 5.15 12.58
CA ALA A 354 -11.12 4.95 12.28
C ALA A 354 -11.73 3.80 13.09
N GLN A 355 -10.93 2.79 13.43
CA GLN A 355 -11.29 1.71 14.34
C GLN A 355 -11.28 2.11 15.82
N GLY A 356 -10.88 3.33 16.17
CA GLY A 356 -10.88 3.82 17.56
C GLY A 356 -9.58 3.54 18.33
N TYR A 357 -8.52 3.01 17.70
CA TYR A 357 -7.21 2.89 18.34
C TYR A 357 -6.61 4.27 18.59
N ARG A 358 -6.01 4.45 19.77
CA ARG A 358 -5.38 5.71 20.23
C ARG A 358 -3.94 5.55 20.67
N ARG A 359 -3.43 4.32 20.71
CA ARG A 359 -2.00 4.02 20.78
C ARG A 359 -1.58 3.27 19.53
N MET A 360 -0.55 3.76 18.85
CA MET A 360 -0.13 3.18 17.57
C MET A 360 1.36 2.92 17.57
N LEU A 361 1.73 1.65 17.41
CA LEU A 361 3.12 1.25 17.19
C LEU A 361 3.42 1.45 15.70
N VAL A 362 4.34 2.37 15.44
CA VAL A 362 4.72 2.77 14.08
C VAL A 362 6.21 2.54 13.87
N ASP A 363 6.58 2.13 12.66
CA ASP A 363 7.97 2.15 12.24
C ASP A 363 8.29 3.56 11.70
N ALA A 364 9.15 4.28 12.42
CA ALA A 364 9.58 5.62 12.06
C ALA A 364 10.28 5.67 10.68
N HIS A 365 10.79 4.56 10.16
CA HIS A 365 11.47 4.53 8.85
C HIS A 365 10.53 4.52 7.66
N TYR A 366 9.29 4.03 7.83
CA TYR A 366 8.34 3.78 6.73
C TYR A 366 7.08 4.63 6.81
N THR A 367 6.85 5.29 7.94
CA THR A 367 5.77 6.27 8.06
C THR A 367 6.23 7.59 7.44
N GLN A 368 5.42 8.21 6.57
CA GLN A 368 5.70 9.57 6.12
C GLN A 368 5.70 10.48 7.35
N GLY A 369 6.79 11.21 7.60
CA GLY A 369 7.07 11.78 8.92
C GLY A 369 6.19 12.96 9.34
N ASP A 370 5.12 13.24 8.60
CA ASP A 370 4.08 14.19 8.97
C ASP A 370 2.67 13.58 8.97
N ALA A 371 2.48 12.31 8.56
CA ALA A 371 1.18 11.64 8.55
C ALA A 371 0.56 11.54 9.95
N TRP A 372 1.39 11.35 11.00
CA TRP A 372 0.92 11.35 12.39
C TRP A 372 0.42 12.72 12.88
N LEU A 373 0.83 13.83 12.25
CA LEU A 373 0.45 15.18 12.71
C LEU A 373 -1.03 15.49 12.49
N GLU A 374 -1.73 14.65 11.72
CA GLU A 374 -3.17 14.76 11.48
C GLU A 374 -3.99 14.14 12.62
N TYR A 375 -3.33 13.49 13.59
CA TYR A 375 -3.95 12.74 14.69
C TYR A 375 -3.46 13.26 16.04
N ASP A 376 -4.04 14.36 16.49
CA ASP A 376 -3.64 15.09 17.70
C ASP A 376 -4.08 14.44 19.02
N ASP A 377 -5.01 13.49 18.97
CA ASP A 377 -5.47 12.69 20.11
C ASP A 377 -4.86 11.27 20.17
N VAL A 378 -3.79 11.00 19.41
CA VAL A 378 -3.11 9.69 19.34
C VAL A 378 -1.73 9.72 19.98
N LEU A 379 -1.38 8.66 20.72
CA LEU A 379 -0.04 8.38 21.22
C LEU A 379 0.70 7.44 20.26
N PHE A 380 1.65 7.97 19.51
CA PHE A 380 2.52 7.23 18.63
C PHE A 380 3.74 6.69 19.38
N MET A 381 4.07 5.43 19.15
CA MET A 381 5.19 4.76 19.80
C MET A 381 6.10 4.16 18.74
N GLY A 382 7.35 4.60 18.69
CA GLY A 382 8.34 4.19 17.70
C GLY A 382 9.55 3.54 18.33
N ALA A 383 10.17 2.61 17.62
CA ALA A 383 11.42 1.98 18.01
C ALA A 383 12.43 2.03 16.87
N THR A 384 13.69 2.32 17.18
CA THR A 384 14.76 2.46 16.18
C THR A 384 16.13 2.11 16.76
N TYR A 385 17.15 2.06 15.90
CA TYR A 385 18.55 1.98 16.31
C TYR A 385 19.07 3.34 16.79
N GLY A 386 19.82 3.34 17.87
CA GLY A 386 20.40 4.54 18.47
C GLY A 386 20.38 4.46 19.99
N HIS A 387 21.26 5.18 20.68
CA HIS A 387 21.30 5.13 22.15
C HIS A 387 21.35 6.49 22.83
N ASP A 388 21.70 7.55 22.11
CA ASP A 388 21.52 8.92 22.57
C ASP A 388 20.19 9.49 22.05
N VAL A 389 19.59 10.40 22.82
CA VAL A 389 18.27 10.97 22.51
C VAL A 389 18.26 11.72 21.18
N THR A 390 19.38 12.32 20.80
CA THR A 390 19.54 13.09 19.57
C THR A 390 19.48 12.16 18.36
N ASP A 391 20.27 11.09 18.32
CA ASP A 391 20.28 10.14 17.20
C ASP A 391 18.93 9.44 17.05
N VAL A 392 18.28 9.07 18.16
CA VAL A 392 16.95 8.45 18.16
C VAL A 392 15.90 9.41 17.58
N ALA A 393 15.90 10.69 18.00
CA ALA A 393 15.01 11.70 17.46
C ALA A 393 15.33 12.07 16.00
N LEU A 394 16.61 12.07 15.60
CA LEU A 394 17.01 12.36 14.24
C LEU A 394 16.48 11.33 13.24
N ASN A 395 16.46 10.04 13.62
CA ASN A 395 15.92 8.98 12.77
C ASN A 395 14.44 9.20 12.41
N LEU A 396 13.68 9.89 13.26
CA LEU A 396 12.32 10.34 12.97
C LEU A 396 12.29 11.52 11.98
N ILE A 397 13.15 12.51 12.21
CA ILE A 397 13.18 13.79 11.48
C ILE A 397 13.59 13.64 10.02
N THR A 398 14.53 12.75 9.74
CA THR A 398 15.03 12.52 8.37
C THR A 398 13.92 12.18 7.37
N ARG A 399 12.70 11.87 7.85
CA ARG A 399 11.50 11.57 7.06
C ARG A 399 10.36 12.58 7.22
N SER A 400 10.50 13.61 8.06
CA SER A 400 9.43 14.56 8.44
C SER A 400 9.11 15.66 7.43
N GLY A 401 9.67 15.57 6.22
CA GLY A 401 9.37 16.46 5.10
C GLY A 401 9.44 17.95 5.47
N ARG A 402 8.40 18.71 5.10
CA ARG A 402 8.33 20.17 5.32
C ARG A 402 7.80 20.57 6.70
N ARG A 403 7.41 19.62 7.56
CA ARG A 403 6.74 19.87 8.86
C ARG A 403 7.59 19.45 10.07
N GLU A 404 8.91 19.38 9.88
CA GLU A 404 9.91 19.00 10.88
C GLU A 404 9.69 19.65 12.26
N ALA A 405 9.53 20.98 12.32
CA ALA A 405 9.32 21.68 13.58
C ALA A 405 8.07 21.17 14.34
N LYS A 406 6.95 20.92 13.64
CA LYS A 406 5.73 20.39 14.28
C LYS A 406 5.92 18.97 14.77
N THR A 407 6.60 18.13 13.98
CA THR A 407 6.93 16.75 14.38
C THR A 407 7.77 16.74 15.66
N LEU A 408 8.76 17.62 15.73
CA LEU A 408 9.62 17.77 16.90
C LEU A 408 8.85 18.24 18.13
N GLN A 409 7.89 19.15 17.94
CA GLN A 409 6.94 19.55 18.98
C GLN A 409 5.97 18.43 19.39
N GLY A 410 5.90 17.30 18.70
CA GLY A 410 5.10 16.14 19.10
C GLY A 410 5.81 15.19 20.08
N ILE A 411 7.14 15.30 20.22
CA ILE A 411 7.92 14.37 21.05
C ILE A 411 7.63 14.63 22.53
N VAL A 412 7.20 13.58 23.23
CA VAL A 412 6.88 13.54 24.66
C VAL A 412 8.03 12.93 25.45
N ALA A 413 8.61 11.84 24.94
CA ALA A 413 9.77 11.19 25.57
C ALA A 413 10.63 10.47 24.52
N VAL A 414 11.93 10.42 24.79
CA VAL A 414 12.90 9.65 24.00
C VAL A 414 13.80 8.89 24.98
N LEU A 415 13.82 7.58 24.88
CA LEU A 415 14.71 6.72 25.66
C LEU A 415 15.68 6.00 24.73
N GLY A 416 16.96 6.29 24.84
CA GLY A 416 18.04 5.54 24.22
C GLY A 416 18.76 4.66 25.24
N VAL A 417 19.09 3.42 24.86
CA VAL A 417 19.79 2.46 25.74
C VAL A 417 21.05 1.94 25.07
N LEU A 418 22.20 2.25 25.68
CA LEU A 418 23.50 1.72 25.30
C LEU A 418 23.76 0.44 26.09
N TYR A 419 23.77 -0.71 25.41
CA TYR A 419 24.15 -1.99 26.01
C TYR A 419 25.66 -2.21 25.94
N VAL A 420 26.27 -2.58 27.06
CA VAL A 420 27.71 -2.85 27.17
C VAL A 420 27.95 -4.16 27.90
N GLU A 421 28.88 -4.97 27.43
CA GLU A 421 29.32 -6.16 28.14
C GLU A 421 30.16 -5.78 29.38
N GLY A 422 29.66 -6.12 30.56
CA GLY A 422 30.33 -5.92 31.85
C GLY A 422 30.99 -7.21 32.38
N LYS A 423 31.78 -7.08 33.44
CA LYS A 423 32.49 -8.23 34.04
C LYS A 423 31.56 -9.29 34.65
N LYS A 424 30.38 -8.87 35.14
CA LYS A 424 29.39 -9.73 35.81
C LYS A 424 28.15 -10.00 34.95
N GLY A 425 28.21 -9.64 33.67
CA GLY A 425 27.07 -9.72 32.74
C GLY A 425 26.81 -8.39 32.02
N PRO A 426 25.76 -8.35 31.18
CA PRO A 426 25.42 -7.15 30.42
C PRO A 426 24.97 -6.02 31.35
N LEU A 427 25.48 -4.83 31.06
CA LEU A 427 25.12 -3.57 31.73
C LEU A 427 24.58 -2.60 30.68
N CYS A 428 23.94 -1.53 31.13
CA CYS A 428 23.46 -0.48 30.25
C CYS A 428 23.73 0.92 30.79
N ALA A 429 23.80 1.88 29.87
CA ALA A 429 23.72 3.30 30.15
C ALA A 429 22.54 3.88 29.37
N SER A 430 21.78 4.76 30.00
CA SER A 430 20.50 5.26 29.52
C SER A 430 20.60 6.75 29.21
N ASP A 431 20.05 7.15 28.07
CA ASP A 431 19.82 8.55 27.74
C ASP A 431 18.31 8.77 27.68
N LEU A 432 17.79 9.67 28.52
CA LEU A 432 16.36 9.89 28.62
C LEU A 432 16.04 11.36 28.52
N PHE A 433 15.24 11.71 27.52
CA PHE A 433 14.54 12.97 27.43
C PHE A 433 13.07 12.76 27.85
N VAL A 434 12.58 13.62 28.73
CA VAL A 434 11.16 13.74 29.06
C VAL A 434 10.75 15.20 28.91
N ARG A 435 9.59 15.42 28.31
CA ARG A 435 9.15 16.76 27.98
C ARG A 435 8.73 17.58 29.20
N GLY A 436 7.90 17.03 30.08
CA GLY A 436 7.18 17.80 31.08
C GLY A 436 6.42 18.97 30.45
N ASP A 437 6.37 20.11 31.13
CA ASP A 437 5.64 21.30 30.64
C ASP A 437 6.44 22.17 29.64
N LYS A 438 7.56 21.65 29.14
CA LYS A 438 8.48 22.44 28.29
C LYS A 438 7.96 22.53 26.86
N THR A 439 7.99 23.74 26.31
CA THR A 439 7.82 23.99 24.89
C THR A 439 9.18 23.95 24.19
N GLY A 440 9.31 23.15 23.13
CA GLY A 440 10.54 23.14 22.33
C GLY A 440 10.66 24.38 21.45
N PRO A 441 11.78 24.53 20.72
CA PRO A 441 11.96 25.63 19.76
C PRO A 441 10.94 25.55 18.62
N THR A 442 10.38 26.70 18.24
CA THR A 442 9.41 26.83 17.13
C THR A 442 10.07 26.94 15.76
N GLY A 443 11.40 27.06 15.72
CA GLY A 443 12.20 27.12 14.50
C GLY A 443 12.29 25.77 13.77
N THR A 444 12.69 25.81 12.50
CA THR A 444 12.95 24.61 11.68
C THR A 444 14.40 24.15 11.74
N GLU A 445 15.25 24.79 12.54
CA GLU A 445 16.65 24.41 12.63
C GLU A 445 16.83 23.24 13.60
N TRP A 446 17.19 22.06 13.07
CA TRP A 446 17.53 20.87 13.85
C TRP A 446 18.50 21.17 15.00
N ARG A 447 19.46 22.08 14.79
CA ARG A 447 20.44 22.45 15.81
C ARG A 447 19.79 22.99 17.09
N GLU A 448 18.80 23.86 16.97
CA GLU A 448 18.09 24.40 18.14
C GLU A 448 17.37 23.28 18.90
N PHE A 449 16.81 22.32 18.16
CA PHE A 449 16.12 21.18 18.76
C PHE A 449 17.07 20.17 19.39
N ASP A 450 18.22 19.88 18.77
CA ASP A 450 19.29 19.07 19.38
C ASP A 450 19.76 19.69 20.70
N GLU A 451 20.03 21.00 20.71
CA GLU A 451 20.38 21.74 21.93
C GLU A 451 19.26 21.63 22.98
N PHE A 452 17.99 21.75 22.57
CA PHE A 452 16.83 21.57 23.44
C PHE A 452 16.73 20.15 24.03
N LEU A 453 16.89 19.10 23.22
CA LEU A 453 16.86 17.72 23.68
C LEU A 453 17.96 17.47 24.72
N ARG A 454 19.20 17.85 24.39
CA ARG A 454 20.37 17.64 25.26
C ARG A 454 20.26 18.38 26.58
N ALA A 455 19.76 19.62 26.56
CA ALA A 455 19.62 20.46 27.76
C ALA A 455 18.52 19.97 28.72
N HIS A 456 17.56 19.18 28.23
CA HIS A 456 16.39 18.76 28.98
C HIS A 456 16.32 17.26 29.22
N ARG A 457 17.45 16.57 29.11
CA ARG A 457 17.58 15.17 29.51
C ARG A 457 17.34 15.00 31.00
N ALA A 458 16.50 14.03 31.35
CA ALA A 458 16.36 13.55 32.73
C ALA A 458 17.50 12.60 33.12
N LEU A 459 18.07 11.88 32.16
CA LEU A 459 19.26 11.05 32.33
C LEU A 459 20.21 11.27 31.17
N CYS A 460 21.50 11.36 31.48
CA CYS A 460 22.57 11.50 30.50
C CYS A 460 23.38 10.21 30.47
N TRP A 461 23.45 9.55 29.32
CA TRP A 461 24.21 8.30 29.19
C TRP A 461 25.70 8.49 29.51
N GLU A 462 26.25 9.68 29.29
CA GLU A 462 27.65 10.00 29.59
C GLU A 462 27.97 9.89 31.08
N ASP A 463 27.02 10.28 31.94
CA ASP A 463 27.17 10.25 33.40
C ASP A 463 27.07 8.81 33.91
N GLU A 464 26.07 8.05 33.43
CA GLU A 464 25.92 6.63 33.77
C GLU A 464 27.12 5.82 33.31
N LEU A 465 27.59 6.03 32.07
CA LEU A 465 28.76 5.34 31.55
C LEU A 465 30.03 5.72 32.31
N SER A 466 30.18 6.98 32.71
CA SER A 466 31.29 7.42 33.55
C SER A 466 31.31 6.68 34.88
N ALA A 467 30.16 6.58 35.56
CA ALA A 467 30.03 5.83 36.81
C ALA A 467 30.40 4.35 36.64
N LEU A 468 29.95 3.70 35.55
CA LEU A 468 30.30 2.31 35.26
C LEU A 468 31.81 2.11 35.00
N LEU A 469 32.46 3.07 34.33
CA LEU A 469 33.89 3.04 34.07
C LEU A 469 34.72 3.33 35.33
N ASP A 470 34.27 4.24 36.20
CA ASP A 470 34.96 4.57 37.45
C ASP A 470 34.79 3.47 38.50
N ALA A 471 33.66 2.75 38.48
CA ALA A 471 33.45 1.53 39.28
C ALA A 471 34.16 0.28 38.73
N ASP A 472 34.88 0.41 37.60
CA ASP A 472 35.55 -0.70 36.90
C ASP A 472 34.60 -1.90 36.59
N ALA A 473 33.32 -1.59 36.39
CA ALA A 473 32.27 -2.54 36.04
C ALA A 473 32.30 -2.88 34.54
N VAL A 474 32.71 -1.92 33.71
CA VAL A 474 32.93 -2.03 32.27
C VAL A 474 34.32 -1.48 31.90
N THR A 475 34.85 -1.89 30.75
CA THR A 475 36.13 -1.38 30.23
C THR A 475 35.93 -0.46 29.02
N VAL A 476 36.90 0.41 28.73
CA VAL A 476 36.87 1.24 27.50
C VAL A 476 36.81 0.35 26.24
N ALA A 477 37.46 -0.81 26.26
CA ALA A 477 37.47 -1.75 25.13
C ALA A 477 36.08 -2.38 24.90
N SER A 478 35.38 -2.80 25.96
CA SER A 478 34.02 -3.34 25.84
C SER A 478 33.03 -2.31 25.28
N VAL A 479 33.15 -1.05 25.71
CA VAL A 479 32.27 0.03 25.22
C VAL A 479 32.57 0.37 23.74
N LYS A 480 33.84 0.41 23.34
CA LYS A 480 34.18 0.62 21.91
C LYS A 480 33.70 -0.53 21.03
N LYS A 481 33.61 -1.74 21.58
CA LYS A 481 33.11 -2.92 20.87
C LYS A 481 31.58 -2.91 20.74
N SER A 482 30.85 -2.34 21.71
CA SER A 482 29.39 -2.35 21.71
C SER A 482 28.79 -1.43 20.66
N ASP A 483 29.46 -0.32 20.32
CA ASP A 483 29.03 0.56 19.23
C ASP A 483 30.25 1.20 18.52
N PRO A 484 30.90 0.47 17.60
CA PRO A 484 32.19 0.87 17.02
C PRO A 484 32.10 2.07 16.06
N ARG A 485 30.88 2.38 15.57
CA ARG A 485 30.63 3.44 14.59
C ARG A 485 30.16 4.74 15.24
N ASN A 486 29.79 4.73 16.51
CA ASN A 486 29.29 5.93 17.18
C ASN A 486 30.41 6.97 17.41
N ARG A 487 30.20 8.16 16.86
CA ARG A 487 31.12 9.29 16.95
C ARG A 487 31.10 9.93 18.35
N TYR A 488 29.94 10.03 18.98
CA TYR A 488 29.78 10.60 20.32
C TYR A 488 30.54 9.79 21.38
N LEU A 489 30.56 8.46 21.28
CA LEU A 489 31.41 7.63 22.15
C LEU A 489 32.89 7.96 22.02
N ARG A 490 33.38 8.27 20.81
CA ARG A 490 34.78 8.67 20.60
C ARG A 490 35.08 10.02 21.24
N GLU A 491 34.16 10.98 21.07
CA GLU A 491 34.28 12.33 21.65
C GLU A 491 34.22 12.28 23.19
N PHE A 492 33.35 11.46 23.76
CA PHE A 492 33.28 11.19 25.20
C PHE A 492 34.61 10.68 25.75
N PHE A 493 35.22 9.67 25.11
CA PHE A 493 36.52 9.15 25.56
C PHE A 493 37.65 10.18 25.45
N ALA A 494 37.62 11.06 24.44
CA ALA A 494 38.59 12.14 24.32
C ALA A 494 38.47 13.12 25.50
N ARG A 495 37.25 13.63 25.77
CA ARG A 495 36.98 14.54 26.90
C ARG A 495 37.34 13.93 28.25
N ARG A 496 36.95 12.67 28.48
CA ARG A 496 37.25 11.96 29.73
C ARG A 496 38.76 11.77 29.94
N LYS A 497 39.53 11.53 28.86
CA LYS A 497 41.00 11.45 28.91
C LYS A 497 41.63 12.80 29.25
N GLU A 498 41.07 13.90 28.76
CA GLU A 498 41.53 15.26 29.09
C GLU A 498 41.23 15.59 30.56
N MET A 499 40.02 15.29 31.05
CA MET A 499 39.65 15.53 32.46
C MET A 499 40.53 14.73 33.45
N LYS A 500 40.85 13.46 33.14
CA LYS A 500 41.79 12.65 33.95
C LYS A 500 43.25 13.07 33.88
N LYS A 501 43.64 13.98 32.96
CA LYS A 501 44.98 14.57 32.91
C LYS A 501 45.09 15.87 33.72
N VAL A 502 43.95 16.50 34.02
CA VAL A 502 43.87 17.78 34.73
C VAL A 502 43.60 17.58 36.23
N SER A 503 42.97 16.46 36.61
CA SER A 503 42.90 15.93 37.98
C SER A 503 44.11 15.08 38.31
#